data_AF-A0A1H6Z9K1-F1
#
_entry.id   AF-A0A1H6Z9K1-F1
#
_cell.length_a   1.000
_cell.length_b   1.000
_cell.length_c   1.000
_cell.angle_alpha   90.00
_cell.angle_beta   90.00
_cell.angle_gamma   90.00
#
_symmetry.space_group_name_H-M   'P 1'
#
loop_
_entity.id
_entity.type
_entity.pdbx_description
1 polymer ?
#
loop_
_entity_poly.entity_id
_entity_poly.type
_entity_poly.pdbx_seq_one_letter_code
_entity_poly.pdbx_strand_id
1 'polypeptide(L)' 'MKTQEVADYFGGKKKLAAALGVSPSAVSMWGETIPETRQYQIQVISKGKFKVDQKPDAHPAA' A
#
# COMPACT_ATOMS: atom_id res chain seq x y z
N MET A 1 -2.02 -7.11 -2.71
CA MET A 1 -2.47 -6.42 -1.47
C MET A 1 -3.60 -5.46 -1.80
N LYS A 2 -4.80 -5.63 -1.22
CA LYS A 2 -5.99 -4.80 -1.53
C LYS A 2 -5.98 -3.48 -0.74
N THR A 3 -6.28 -2.37 -1.41
CA THR A 3 -6.28 -1.03 -0.80
C THR A 3 -7.28 -0.92 0.36
N GLN A 4 -8.49 -1.46 0.20
CA GLN A 4 -9.53 -1.42 1.23
C GLN A 4 -9.10 -2.20 2.49
N GLU A 5 -8.63 -3.44 2.33
CA GLU A 5 -8.21 -4.28 3.46
C GLU A 5 -7.10 -3.63 4.30
N VAL A 6 -6.12 -3.02 3.63
CA VAL A 6 -5.07 -2.26 4.32
C VAL A 6 -5.65 -1.02 4.97
N ALA A 7 -6.46 -0.24 4.24
CA ALA A 7 -7.08 0.95 4.79
C ALA A 7 -7.88 0.63 6.06
N ASP A 8 -8.69 -0.42 6.06
CA ASP A 8 -9.48 -0.86 7.21
C ASP A 8 -8.60 -1.22 8.41
N TYR A 9 -7.48 -1.92 8.20
CA TYR A 9 -6.52 -2.21 9.26
C TYR A 9 -5.91 -0.95 9.90
N PHE A 10 -5.61 0.07 9.09
CA PHE A 10 -5.11 1.35 9.61
C PHE A 10 -6.23 2.24 10.19
N GLY A 11 -7.49 1.85 10.10
CA GLY A 11 -8.65 2.63 10.55
C GLY A 11 -9.12 3.68 9.53
N GLY A 12 -8.94 3.38 8.24
CA GLY A 12 -9.41 4.12 7.09
C GLY A 12 -8.28 4.71 6.22
N LYS A 13 -8.64 5.12 4.99
CA LYS A 13 -7.71 5.69 4.00
C LYS A 13 -6.95 6.92 4.51
N LYS A 14 -7.58 7.76 5.35
CA LYS A 14 -6.93 8.94 5.96
C LYS A 14 -5.80 8.56 6.92
N LYS A 15 -6.03 7.56 7.77
CA LYS A 15 -5.01 7.08 8.73
C LYS A 15 -3.88 6.33 8.03
N LEU A 16 -4.22 5.54 7.00
CA LEU A 16 -3.22 4.94 6.11
C LEU A 16 -2.34 6.01 5.44
N ALA A 17 -2.95 7.07 4.92
CA ALA A 17 -2.23 8.18 4.31
C ALA A 17 -1.28 8.86 5.31
N ALA A 18 -1.75 9.14 6.53
CA ALA A 18 -0.94 9.71 7.59
C ALA A 18 0.23 8.79 8.00
N ALA A 19 -0.01 7.48 8.12
CA ALA A 19 1.02 6.50 8.45
C ALA A 19 2.11 6.39 7.36
N LEU A 20 1.74 6.64 6.10
CA LEU A 20 2.66 6.63 4.96
C LEU A 20 3.24 8.01 4.61
N GLY A 21 2.85 9.07 5.32
CA GLY A 21 3.28 10.43 5.03
C GLY A 21 2.82 10.94 3.65
N VAL A 22 1.68 10.45 3.15
CA VAL A 22 1.11 10.86 1.85
C VAL A 22 -0.24 11.54 2.03
N SER A 23 -0.73 12.17 0.97
CA SER A 23 -2.07 12.76 0.96
C SER A 23 -3.16 11.67 0.87
N PRO A 24 -4.34 11.87 1.50
CA PRO A 24 -5.47 10.95 1.36
C PRO A 24 -5.93 10.73 -0.09
N SER A 25 -5.75 11.76 -0.95
CA SER A 25 -6.02 11.67 -2.39
C SER A 25 -5.14 10.64 -3.08
N ALA A 26 -3.85 10.54 -2.70
CA ALA A 26 -2.95 9.54 -3.24
C ALA A 26 -3.43 8.11 -2.94
N VAL A 27 -3.93 7.86 -1.72
CA VAL A 27 -4.50 6.56 -1.33
C VAL A 27 -5.75 6.22 -2.17
N SER A 28 -6.58 7.22 -2.46
CA SER A 28 -7.76 7.04 -3.32
C SER A 28 -7.39 6.73 -4.77
N MET A 29 -6.27 7.27 -5.27
CA MET A 29 -5.78 7.02 -6.63
C MET A 29 -5.24 5.60 -6.85
N TRP A 30 -4.93 4.84 -5.80
CA TRP A 30 -4.45 3.46 -5.97
C TRP A 30 -5.51 2.51 -6.52
N GLY A 31 -6.80 2.87 -6.42
CA GLY A 31 -7.88 1.99 -6.84
C GLY A 31 -7.96 0.74 -5.95
N GLU A 32 -8.15 -0.42 -6.56
CA GLU A 32 -8.34 -1.68 -5.82
C GLU A 32 -7.03 -2.26 -5.26
N THR A 33 -5.91 -2.08 -5.98
CA THR A 33 -4.62 -2.69 -5.65
C THR A 33 -3.58 -1.62 -5.37
N ILE A 34 -2.81 -1.83 -4.29
CA ILE A 34 -1.79 -0.87 -3.87
C ILE A 34 -0.55 -0.99 -4.79
N PRO A 35 0.06 0.12 -5.23
CA PRO A 35 1.32 0.09 -5.99
C PRO A 35 2.43 -0.63 -5.21
N GLU A 36 3.27 -1.39 -5.90
CA GLU A 36 4.28 -2.25 -5.28
C GLU A 36 5.18 -1.51 -4.28
N THR A 37 5.70 -0.34 -4.65
CA THR A 37 6.52 0.50 -3.78
C THR A 37 5.83 0.84 -2.45
N ARG A 38 4.50 1.02 -2.47
CA ARG A 38 3.71 1.29 -1.26
C ARG A 38 3.43 0.02 -0.48
N GLN A 39 3.29 -1.14 -1.14
CA GLN A 39 3.15 -2.44 -0.46
C GLN A 39 4.36 -2.73 0.43
N TYR A 40 5.59 -2.43 -0.02
CA TYR A 40 6.79 -2.59 0.81
C TYR A 40 6.77 -1.67 2.04
N GLN A 41 6.41 -0.39 1.86
CA GLN A 41 6.28 0.54 2.98
C GLN A 41 5.24 0.05 3.98
N ILE A 42 4.08 -0.40 3.49
CA ILE A 42 2.99 -0.96 4.31
C ILE A 42 3.46 -2.20 5.07
N GLN A 43 4.22 -3.10 4.45
CA GLN A 43 4.78 -4.27 5.12
C GLN A 43 5.64 -3.87 6.32
N VAL A 44 6.47 -2.83 6.19
CA VAL A 44 7.32 -2.33 7.27
C VAL A 44 6.47 -1.73 8.40
N ILE A 45 5.55 -0.80 8.09
CA ILE A 45 4.75 -0.12 9.11
C ILE A 45 3.68 -1.04 9.76
N SER A 46 3.27 -2.10 9.05
CA SER A 46 2.36 -3.13 9.57
C SER A 46 3.07 -4.28 10.28
N LYS A 47 4.41 -4.19 10.46
CA LYS A 47 5.24 -5.21 11.10
C LYS A 47 5.06 -6.61 10.48
N GLY A 48 4.97 -6.67 9.15
CA GLY A 48 4.86 -7.92 8.40
C GLY A 48 3.45 -8.51 8.32
N LYS A 49 2.41 -7.80 8.79
CA LYS A 49 1.02 -8.26 8.70
C LYS A 49 0.53 -8.34 7.26
N PHE A 50 0.91 -7.37 6.44
CA PHE A 50 0.68 -7.41 5.00
C PHE A 50 2.00 -7.75 4.30
N LYS A 51 1.99 -8.83 3.52
CA LYS A 51 3.14 -9.23 2.70
C LYS A 51 2.90 -8.76 1.27
N VAL A 52 3.96 -8.23 0.65
CA VAL A 52 3.95 -7.98 -0.80
C VAL A 52 3.85 -9.33 -1.49
N ASP A 53 2.84 -9.51 -2.34
CA ASP A 53 2.76 -10.68 -3.21
C ASP A 53 3.87 -10.48 -4.24
N GLN A 54 4.99 -11.19 -4.08
CA GLN A 54 6.03 -11.23 -5.10
C GLN A 54 5.47 -11.99 -6.30
N LYS A 55 4.67 -11.34 -7.13
CA LYS A 55 4.64 -11.73 -8.54
C LYS A 55 5.88 -11.10 -9.17
N PRO A 56 6.74 -11.91 -9.81
CA PRO A 56 7.92 -11.41 -10.50
C PRO A 56 7.45 -10.71 -11.78
N ASP A 57 6.91 -9.51 -11.66
CA ASP A 57 6.56 -8.71 -12.83
C ASP A 57 7.77 -7.86 -13.22
N ALA A 58 8.41 -8.37 -14.27
CA ALA A 58 9.46 -7.76 -15.05
C ALA A 58 9.30 -6.23 -15.18
N HIS A 59 10.23 -5.49 -14.58
CA HIS A 59 10.52 -4.14 -15.02
C HIS A 59 11.82 -4.19 -15.84
N PRO A 60 11.77 -4.22 -17.20
CA PRO A 60 12.94 -3.85 -17.96
C PRO A 60 13.13 -2.36 -17.71
N ALA A 61 14.19 -2.01 -17.00
CA ALA A 61 14.72 -0.67 -17.02
C ALA A 61 15.03 -0.32 -18.48
N ALA A 62 14.36 0.70 -19.01
CA ALA A 62 14.69 1.36 -20.26
C ALA A 62 14.89 2.84 -19.97
#